data_AF-A0A3D0ZFR0-F1
#
_entry.id   AF-A0A3D0ZFR0-F1
#
_cell.length_a   1.000
_cell.length_b   1.000
_cell.length_c   1.000
_cell.angle_alpha   90.00
_cell.angle_beta   90.00
_cell.angle_gamma   90.00
#
_symmetry.space_group_name_H-M   'P 1'
#
loop_
_entity.id
_entity.type
_entity.pdbx_description
1 polymer ?
#
loop_
_entity_poly.entity_id
_entity_poly.type
_entity_poly.pdbx_seq_one_letter_code
_entity_poly.pdbx_strand_id
1 'polypeptide(L)'
;GKHHQYPDGFALFTGTLFAPTQDRDHPGQGFTHHMGDTVTIRSRHLGALVNVVGAAEELPEWSFGLRRLFGYLHDQREVLESSRKEYAS
;
A
#
# COMPACT_ATOMS: atom_id res chain seq x y z
N GLY A 1 -10.31 15.75 -7.96
CA GLY A 1 -11.06 16.47 -6.89
C GLY A 1 -10.38 16.21 -5.56
N LYS A 2 -10.69 16.94 -4.49
CA LYS A 2 -9.97 16.85 -3.20
C LYS A 2 -9.79 15.42 -2.66
N HIS A 3 -10.74 14.52 -2.95
CA HIS A 3 -10.74 13.13 -2.45
C HIS A 3 -9.97 12.11 -3.32
N HIS A 4 -9.48 12.48 -4.51
CA HIS A 4 -8.82 11.55 -5.44
C HIS A 4 -7.59 12.21 -6.08
N GLN A 5 -6.55 12.37 -5.28
CA GLN A 5 -5.28 12.98 -5.69
C GLN A 5 -4.31 11.87 -6.13
N TYR A 6 -3.93 11.90 -7.41
CA TYR A 6 -2.92 10.98 -7.96
C TYR A 6 -1.84 11.81 -8.66
N PRO A 7 -0.60 11.82 -8.14
CA PRO A 7 0.45 12.71 -8.66
C PRO A 7 0.92 12.35 -10.07
N ASP A 8 0.88 11.06 -10.45
CA ASP A 8 1.20 10.63 -11.82
C ASP A 8 0.66 9.24 -12.17
N GLY A 9 0.44 9.02 -13.47
CA GLY A 9 0.14 7.73 -14.08
C GLY A 9 -1.27 7.21 -13.85
N PHE A 10 -1.47 5.91 -14.07
CA PHE A 10 -2.71 5.19 -13.81
C PHE A 10 -2.38 3.75 -13.39
N ALA A 11 -3.31 3.11 -12.67
CA ALA A 11 -3.19 1.73 -12.25
C ALA A 11 -4.47 0.95 -12.57
N LEU A 12 -4.33 -0.31 -12.97
CA LEU A 12 -5.43 -1.24 -13.13
C LEU A 12 -5.60 -2.04 -11.83
N PHE A 13 -6.73 -1.90 -11.18
CA PHE A 13 -7.09 -2.74 -10.03
C PHE A 13 -7.68 -4.04 -10.54
N THR A 14 -6.99 -5.15 -10.31
CA THR A 14 -7.33 -6.49 -10.84
C THR A 14 -8.34 -7.25 -9.97
N GLY A 15 -8.88 -6.59 -8.95
CA GLY A 15 -9.77 -7.20 -7.96
C GLY A 15 -9.02 -7.79 -6.76
N THR A 16 -9.79 -8.11 -5.72
CA THR A 16 -9.30 -8.85 -4.55
C THR A 16 -9.99 -10.20 -4.51
N LEU A 17 -9.27 -11.24 -4.07
CA LEU A 17 -9.82 -12.59 -4.02
C LEU A 17 -10.86 -12.76 -2.91
N PHE A 18 -10.81 -11.93 -1.85
CA PHE A 18 -11.71 -12.00 -0.71
C PHE A 18 -11.94 -10.62 -0.08
N ALA A 19 -13.20 -10.31 0.23
CA ALA A 19 -13.55 -9.21 1.13
C ALA A 19 -13.71 -9.77 2.56
N PRO A 20 -13.27 -9.07 3.61
CA PRO A 20 -13.52 -9.48 4.98
C PRO A 20 -15.04 -9.43 5.25
N THR A 21 -15.65 -10.59 5.46
CA THR A 21 -17.09 -10.72 5.76
C THR A 21 -17.38 -10.93 7.23
N GLN A 22 -16.35 -11.11 8.05
CA GLN A 22 -16.51 -11.35 9.47
C GLN A 22 -16.92 -10.05 10.16
N ASP A 23 -18.01 -10.13 10.93
CA ASP A 23 -18.50 -9.01 11.72
C ASP A 23 -17.41 -8.50 12.66
N ARG A 24 -17.18 -7.19 12.65
CA ARG A 24 -16.27 -6.53 13.59
C ARG A 24 -16.99 -6.08 14.85
N ASP A 25 -18.11 -5.39 14.70
CA ASP A 25 -18.81 -4.73 15.80
C ASP A 25 -20.11 -5.45 16.17
N HIS A 26 -21.04 -5.59 15.22
CA HIS A 26 -22.35 -6.19 15.45
C HIS A 26 -22.64 -7.33 14.48
N PRO A 27 -23.37 -8.37 14.91
CA PRO A 27 -23.76 -9.47 14.03
C PRO A 27 -24.49 -8.99 12.76
N GLY A 28 -24.05 -9.49 11.61
CA GLY A 28 -24.64 -9.21 10.29
C GLY A 28 -24.25 -7.88 9.63
N GLN A 29 -23.31 -7.12 10.19
CA GLN A 29 -22.85 -5.82 9.64
C GLN A 29 -21.59 -5.94 8.77
N GLY A 30 -20.95 -7.11 8.78
CA GLY A 30 -19.68 -7.35 8.13
C GLY A 30 -18.53 -6.56 8.77
N PHE A 31 -17.45 -6.45 8.02
CA PHE A 31 -16.27 -5.73 8.44
C PHE A 31 -16.31 -4.28 7.94
N THR A 32 -15.95 -3.33 8.80
CA THR A 32 -15.66 -1.95 8.43
C THR A 32 -14.45 -1.45 9.21
N HIS A 33 -13.66 -0.59 8.58
CA HIS A 33 -12.51 0.04 9.22
C HIS A 33 -12.94 1.10 10.23
N HIS A 34 -12.18 1.22 11.32
CA HIS A 34 -12.28 2.35 12.26
C HIS A 34 -11.14 3.34 11.99
N MET A 35 -11.32 4.59 12.43
CA MET A 35 -10.25 5.58 12.37
C MET A 35 -9.04 5.12 13.20
N GLY A 36 -7.84 5.32 12.66
CA GLY A 36 -6.60 4.86 13.28
C GLY A 36 -6.25 3.39 13.00
N ASP A 37 -7.11 2.61 12.34
CA ASP A 37 -6.76 1.27 11.89
C ASP A 37 -5.49 1.31 11.04
N THR A 38 -4.59 0.35 11.25
CA THR A 38 -3.45 0.14 10.35
C THR A 38 -3.77 -0.95 9.34
N VAL A 39 -3.89 -0.57 8.07
CA VAL A 39 -4.10 -1.50 6.95
C VAL A 39 -2.74 -1.85 6.37
N THR A 40 -2.40 -3.15 6.39
CA THR A 40 -1.17 -3.67 5.80
C THR A 40 -1.48 -4.67 4.69
N ILE A 41 -1.02 -4.38 3.48
CA ILE A 41 -1.09 -5.27 2.32
C ILE A 41 0.34 -5.68 1.97
N ARG A 42 0.59 -6.99 1.80
CA ARG A 42 1.95 -7.51 1.57
C ARG A 42 2.03 -8.35 0.31
N SER A 43 3.19 -8.26 -0.35
CA SER A 43 3.60 -9.12 -1.45
C SER A 43 5.09 -9.42 -1.29
N ARG A 44 5.48 -10.67 -1.59
CA ARG A 44 6.90 -11.05 -1.61
C ARG A 44 7.76 -10.21 -2.56
N HIS A 45 7.14 -9.68 -3.62
CA HIS A 45 7.85 -8.98 -4.69
C HIS A 45 7.94 -7.47 -4.47
N LEU A 46 7.00 -6.90 -3.70
CA LEU A 46 6.86 -5.44 -3.54
C LEU A 46 7.01 -4.97 -2.09
N GLY A 47 7.17 -5.90 -1.14
CA GLY A 47 7.18 -5.58 0.29
C GLY A 47 5.77 -5.35 0.83
N ALA A 48 5.61 -4.31 1.64
CA ALA A 48 4.35 -3.99 2.32
C ALA A 48 3.90 -2.56 2.00
N LEU A 49 2.62 -2.40 1.65
CA LEU A 49 1.92 -1.13 1.70
C LEU A 49 1.22 -1.04 3.06
N VAL A 50 1.57 -0.03 3.84
CA VAL A 50 1.03 0.19 5.19
C VAL A 50 0.41 1.58 5.25
N ASN A 51 -0.87 1.67 5.58
CA ASN A 51 -1.58 2.94 5.72
C ASN A 51 -2.35 2.96 7.03
N VAL A 52 -2.50 4.15 7.60
CA VAL A 52 -3.40 4.40 8.74
C VAL A 52 -4.70 4.99 8.21
N VAL A 53 -5.84 4.48 8.67
CA VAL A 53 -7.16 4.95 8.25
C VAL A 53 -7.44 6.32 8.85
N GLY A 54 -7.82 7.27 7.99
CA GLY A 54 -8.16 8.64 8.33
C GLY A 54 -9.20 9.22 7.37
N ALA A 55 -9.77 10.38 7.72
CA ALA A 55 -10.65 11.14 6.82
C ALA A 55 -9.85 11.70 5.64
N ALA A 56 -10.30 11.46 4.41
CA ALA A 56 -9.56 11.80 3.21
C ALA A 56 -9.24 13.30 3.07
N GLU A 57 -10.09 14.15 3.64
CA GLU A 57 -10.00 15.62 3.61
C GLU A 57 -8.92 16.16 4.57
N GLU A 58 -8.53 15.36 5.55
CA GLU A 58 -7.56 15.72 6.60
C GLU A 58 -6.18 15.12 6.32
N LEU A 59 -6.09 14.17 5.38
CA LEU A 59 -4.82 13.54 5.02
C LEU A 59 -3.98 14.44 4.10
N PRO A 60 -2.63 14.38 4.22
CA PRO A 60 -1.75 15.10 3.31
C PRO A 60 -1.97 14.70 1.85
N GLU A 61 -1.75 15.64 0.94
CA GLU A 61 -1.76 15.34 -0.50
C GLU A 61 -0.68 14.33 -0.86
N TRP A 62 -1.00 13.46 -1.82
CA TRP A 62 -0.08 12.44 -2.31
C TRP A 62 1.04 13.07 -3.14
N SER A 63 2.24 13.07 -2.59
CA SER A 63 3.47 13.53 -3.28
C SER A 63 4.33 12.37 -3.82
N PHE A 64 4.09 11.15 -3.35
CA PHE A 64 4.80 9.94 -3.78
C PHE A 64 3.98 9.19 -4.83
N GLY A 65 4.34 9.38 -6.11
CA GLY A 65 3.65 8.77 -7.25
C GLY A 65 4.31 7.51 -7.82
N LEU A 66 3.75 7.00 -8.92
CA LEU A 66 4.18 5.74 -9.54
C LEU A 66 5.62 5.81 -10.05
N ARG A 67 6.02 6.92 -10.68
CA ARG A 67 7.43 7.10 -11.11
C ARG A 67 8.42 6.97 -9.96
N ARG A 68 8.11 7.58 -8.81
CA ARG A 68 8.96 7.51 -7.62
C ARG A 68 8.94 6.11 -7.00
N LEU A 69 7.80 5.43 -7.00
CA LEU A 69 7.70 4.03 -6.57
C LEU A 69 8.62 3.12 -7.39
N PHE A 70 8.55 3.20 -8.73
CA PHE A 70 9.37 2.35 -9.59
C PHE A 70 10.86 2.67 -9.48
N GLY A 71 11.23 3.95 -9.32
CA GLY A 71 12.61 4.33 -9.01
C GLY A 71 13.09 3.72 -7.69
N TYR A 72 12.30 3.86 -6.62
CA TYR A 72 12.62 3.25 -5.33
C TYR A 72 12.80 1.72 -5.43
N LEU A 73 11.87 1.01 -6.07
CA LEU A 73 11.94 -0.45 -6.21
C LEU A 73 13.16 -0.89 -7.05
N HIS A 74 13.53 -0.11 -8.06
CA HIS A 74 14.75 -0.35 -8.83
C HIS A 74 15.99 -0.25 -7.94
N ASP A 75 16.11 0.84 -7.17
CA ASP A 75 17.26 1.06 -6.28
C ASP A 75 17.35 -0.04 -5.21
N GLN A 76 16.23 -0.47 -4.63
CA GLN A 76 16.21 -1.56 -3.64
C GLN A 76 16.71 -2.88 -4.22
N ARG A 77 16.43 -3.17 -5.49
CA ARG A 77 16.93 -4.38 -6.16
C ARG A 77 18.46 -4.35 -6.26
N GLU A 78 19.04 -3.23 -6.65
CA GLU A 78 20.51 -3.08 -6.75
C GLU A 78 21.19 -3.26 -5.38
N VAL A 79 20.59 -2.76 -4.31
CA VAL A 79 21.07 -2.96 -2.93
C VAL A 79 21.05 -4.45 -2.54
N LEU A 80 19.95 -5.16 -2.83
CA LEU A 80 19.83 -6.59 -2.53
C LEU A 80 20.83 -7.44 -3.34
N GLU A 81 21.04 -7.10 -4.60
CA GLU A 81 22.00 -7.79 -5.47
C GLU A 81 23.45 -7.52 -5.05
N SER A 82 23.77 -6.30 -4.62
CA SER A 82 25.08 -5.94 -4.10
C SER A 82 25.37 -6.67 -2.78
N SER A 83 24.40 -6.67 -1.86
CA SER A 83 24.51 -7.40 -0.59
C SER A 83 24.72 -8.90 -0.82
N ARG A 84 23.98 -9.51 -1.76
CA ARG A 84 24.15 -10.93 -2.12
C ARG A 84 25.54 -11.26 -2.66
N LYS A 85 26.21 -10.33 -3.34
CA LYS A 85 27.58 -10.53 -3.84
C LYS A 85 28.60 -10.43 -2.72
N GLU A 86 28.42 -9.51 -1.78
CA GLU A 86 29.31 -9.28 -0.64
C GLU A 86 29.33 -10.46 0.35
N TYR A 87 28.19 -11.13 0.57
CA TYR A 87 28.12 -12.32 1.44
C TYR A 87 28.42 -13.65 0.72
N ALA A 88 28.68 -13.63 -0.59
CA ALA A 88 29.00 -14.82 -1.38
C ALA A 88 30.51 -14.97 -1.70
N SER A 89 31.34 -14.06 -1.20
CA SER A 89 32.82 -14.08 -1.26
C SER A 89 33.43 -14.37 0.11
#